data_AF-A0A9W3ASW4-F1
#
_entry.id   AF-A0A9W3ASW4-F1
#
_cell.length_a   1.000
_cell.length_b   1.000
_cell.length_c   1.000
_cell.angle_alpha   90.00
_cell.angle_beta   90.00
_cell.angle_gamma   90.00
#
_symmetry.space_group_name_H-M   'P 1'
#
loop_
_entity.id
_entity.type
_entity.pdbx_description
1 polymer ?
#
loop_
_entity_poly.entity_id
_entity_poly.type
_entity_poly.pdbx_seq_one_letter_code
_entity_poly.pdbx_strand_id
1 'polypeptide(L)'
;MCDPCKRFWNKSFIEKKNGSMKSFSDNDVDQVQKGDRVLVYGSTRFNRKDTIYPGVVQYVGLSDKYPQAQKLKVGVSLYDNAYTTHNGIYKGKRYFFCPEGHGAMVNYTDVQVLKPYQRTPPLTGNTMFPSYEEMKKTRLLRQKKIQEEEKKLQEEHKLKRREQMHRHSLPTSLSPQPNDTVSQTSSQGNKVQGSSQTDSANSQKQMKHLKKLFGEDDKAERMALTLFKLYQAYEEGKQLVHAEKNEH
;
A
#
# COMPACT_ATOMS: atom_id res chain seq x y z
N MET A 1 -24.42 -1.23 50.42
CA MET A 1 -25.00 0.06 49.96
C MET A 1 -26.51 -0.10 49.93
N CYS A 2 -27.28 0.76 50.62
CA CYS A 2 -28.74 0.59 50.76
C CYS A 2 -29.52 1.33 49.65
N ASP A 3 -30.64 0.73 49.21
CA ASP A 3 -31.50 1.24 48.14
C ASP A 3 -32.14 2.63 48.36
N PRO A 4 -32.34 3.15 49.59
CA PRO A 4 -32.78 4.54 49.79
C PRO A 4 -31.79 5.57 49.24
N CYS A 5 -30.48 5.28 49.24
CA CYS A 5 -29.45 6.21 48.78
C CYS A 5 -29.38 6.34 47.24
N LYS A 6 -29.92 5.39 46.48
CA LYS A 6 -30.01 5.48 45.01
C LYS A 6 -31.14 6.40 44.54
N ARG A 7 -32.22 6.53 45.32
CA ARG A 7 -33.40 7.33 44.94
C ARG A 7 -33.22 8.83 45.14
N PHE A 8 -32.28 9.26 45.97
CA PHE A 8 -32.03 10.68 46.22
C PHE A 8 -31.32 11.36 45.03
N TRP A 9 -30.42 10.64 44.33
CA TRP A 9 -29.66 11.19 43.21
C TRP A 9 -30.47 11.35 41.92
N ASN A 10 -31.57 10.60 41.74
CA ASN A 10 -32.36 10.65 40.51
C ASN A 10 -33.48 11.72 40.50
N LYS A 11 -33.74 12.41 41.62
CA LYS A 11 -34.86 13.36 41.73
C LYS A 11 -34.46 14.84 41.69
N SER A 12 -33.17 15.17 41.76
CA SER A 12 -32.73 16.58 41.77
C SER A 12 -32.50 17.18 40.38
N PHE A 13 -32.70 16.43 39.29
CA PHE A 13 -32.34 16.88 37.93
C PHE A 13 -33.49 16.95 36.92
N ILE A 14 -34.71 16.57 37.30
CA ILE A 14 -35.88 16.72 36.43
C ILE A 14 -36.78 17.77 37.08
N GLU A 15 -36.61 19.02 36.70
CA GLU A 15 -37.70 19.99 36.47
C GLU A 15 -37.14 21.39 36.19
N LYS A 16 -37.18 21.77 34.90
CA LYS A 16 -37.78 23.03 34.42
C LYS A 16 -37.83 22.99 32.89
N LYS A 17 -38.97 22.53 32.36
CA LYS A 17 -39.42 22.92 31.02
C LYS A 17 -39.91 24.37 31.10
N ASN A 18 -39.51 25.19 30.14
CA ASN A 18 -40.38 26.07 29.33
C ASN A 18 -39.51 26.94 28.41
N GLY A 19 -39.42 26.52 27.15
CA GLY A 19 -38.70 27.22 26.07
C GLY A 19 -38.49 26.27 24.92
N SER A 20 -39.27 26.43 23.84
CA SER A 20 -39.28 25.60 22.65
C SER A 20 -37.88 25.34 22.10
N MET A 21 -37.35 24.13 22.29
CA MET A 21 -36.20 23.62 21.55
C MET A 21 -36.47 22.18 21.13
N LYS A 22 -36.13 21.91 19.88
CA LYS A 22 -36.31 20.65 19.16
C LYS A 22 -35.99 19.43 20.04
N SER A 23 -36.92 18.50 20.08
CA SER A 23 -36.74 17.17 20.64
C SER A 23 -35.62 16.43 19.90
N PHE A 24 -34.42 16.43 20.48
CA PHE A 24 -33.40 15.43 20.17
C PHE A 24 -33.70 14.20 21.02
N SER A 25 -33.76 13.03 20.39
CA SER A 25 -33.99 11.74 21.06
C SER A 25 -32.93 11.46 22.13
N ASP A 26 -33.38 11.10 23.34
CA ASP A 26 -32.60 10.91 24.59
C ASP A 26 -31.59 9.73 24.62
N ASN A 27 -31.13 9.22 23.48
CA ASN A 27 -30.24 8.04 23.46
C ASN A 27 -28.81 8.25 22.95
N ASP A 28 -28.45 9.45 22.45
CA ASP A 28 -27.09 9.76 22.01
C ASP A 28 -26.64 11.13 22.55
N VAL A 29 -26.67 11.32 23.87
CA VAL A 29 -25.89 12.42 24.46
C VAL A 29 -24.44 11.96 24.44
N ASP A 30 -23.68 12.33 23.40
CA ASP A 30 -22.25 12.05 23.26
C ASP A 30 -21.54 12.48 24.54
N GLN A 31 -21.31 11.53 25.45
CA GLN A 31 -20.71 11.78 26.75
C GLN A 31 -19.26 12.19 26.50
N VAL A 32 -18.90 13.42 26.83
CA VAL A 32 -17.54 13.93 26.62
C VAL A 32 -16.57 13.14 27.49
N GLN A 33 -15.62 12.46 26.86
CA GLN A 33 -14.56 11.70 27.52
C GLN A 33 -13.19 12.37 27.31
N LYS A 34 -12.24 12.01 28.18
CA LYS A 34 -10.85 12.42 28.02
C LYS A 34 -10.28 11.80 26.74
N GLY A 35 -9.68 12.62 25.89
CA GLY A 35 -9.12 12.23 24.60
C GLY A 35 -10.03 12.53 23.41
N ASP A 36 -11.29 12.89 23.66
CA ASP A 36 -12.21 13.24 22.57
C ASP A 36 -11.81 14.54 21.90
N ARG A 37 -12.00 14.56 20.58
CA ARG A 37 -11.87 15.77 19.78
C ARG A 37 -13.14 16.57 19.94
N VAL A 38 -13.00 17.84 20.27
CA VAL A 38 -14.14 18.71 20.55
C VAL A 38 -13.99 20.06 19.86
N LEU A 39 -15.12 20.70 19.59
CA LEU A 39 -15.21 22.11 19.27
C LEU A 39 -15.63 22.87 20.51
N VAL A 40 -14.90 23.94 20.81
CA VAL A 40 -15.21 24.85 21.91
C VAL A 40 -15.76 26.13 21.32
N TYR A 41 -16.95 26.52 21.75
CA TYR A 41 -17.57 27.78 21.37
C TYR A 41 -17.22 28.85 22.39
N GLY A 42 -16.66 29.97 21.93
CA GLY A 42 -16.38 31.07 22.84
C GLY A 42 -15.81 32.31 22.18
N SER A 43 -15.76 33.37 22.97
CA SER A 43 -15.13 34.64 22.65
C SER A 43 -13.89 34.79 23.54
N THR A 44 -12.76 35.14 22.94
CA THR A 44 -11.49 35.33 23.66
C THR A 44 -11.26 36.81 23.93
N ARG A 45 -10.31 37.15 24.82
CA ARG A 45 -9.97 38.56 25.08
C ARG A 45 -9.50 39.29 23.83
N PHE A 46 -8.86 38.57 22.92
CA PHE A 46 -8.31 39.10 21.68
C PHE A 46 -9.33 39.10 20.55
N ASN A 47 -10.18 38.08 20.48
CA ASN A 47 -11.21 37.98 19.45
C ASN A 47 -12.60 38.02 20.09
N ARG A 48 -13.23 39.21 20.02
CA ARG A 48 -14.58 39.43 20.56
C ARG A 48 -15.68 38.70 19.77
N LYS A 49 -15.38 38.23 18.56
CA LYS A 49 -16.33 37.46 17.74
C LYS A 49 -16.43 36.03 18.27
N ASP A 50 -17.64 35.47 18.23
CA ASP A 50 -17.85 34.06 18.51
C ASP A 50 -17.05 33.23 17.51
N THR A 51 -16.02 32.58 18.04
CA THR A 51 -15.09 31.78 17.27
C THR A 51 -15.14 30.35 17.78
N ILE A 52 -14.91 29.42 16.86
CA ILE A 52 -14.96 27.99 17.15
C ILE A 52 -13.52 27.53 17.22
N TYR A 53 -13.14 26.98 18.37
CA TYR A 53 -11.78 26.49 18.58
C TYR A 53 -11.77 24.96 18.67
N PRO A 54 -11.14 24.27 17.71
CA PRO A 54 -10.99 22.82 17.79
C PRO A 54 -9.90 22.45 18.80
N GLY A 55 -10.11 21.35 19.51
CA GLY A 55 -9.15 20.85 20.50
C GLY A 55 -9.40 19.42 20.94
N VAL A 56 -8.64 19.01 21.95
CA VAL A 56 -8.73 17.69 22.60
C VAL A 56 -9.04 17.85 24.07
N VAL A 57 -9.99 17.07 24.56
CA VAL A 57 -10.33 17.05 25.99
C VAL A 57 -9.22 16.37 26.78
N GLN A 58 -8.68 17.08 27.77
CA GLN A 58 -7.69 16.52 28.70
C GLN A 58 -8.24 16.25 30.10
N TYR A 59 -9.31 16.95 30.49
CA TYR A 59 -9.92 16.83 31.80
C TYR A 59 -11.44 16.97 31.72
N VAL A 60 -12.17 16.13 32.44
CA VAL A 60 -13.61 16.26 32.65
C VAL A 60 -13.85 16.05 34.13
N GLY A 61 -14.42 17.04 34.81
CA GLY A 61 -14.67 16.91 36.24
C GLY A 61 -15.13 18.19 36.91
N LEU A 62 -15.35 18.10 38.22
CA LEU A 62 -15.82 19.21 39.03
C LEU A 62 -14.68 20.19 39.27
N SER A 63 -14.96 21.49 39.11
CA SER A 63 -13.99 22.53 39.42
C SER A 63 -14.08 22.95 40.89
N ASP A 64 -12.92 23.05 41.55
CA ASP A 64 -12.78 23.52 42.94
C ASP A 64 -13.05 25.03 43.11
N LYS A 65 -13.54 25.71 42.07
CA LYS A 65 -13.73 27.17 42.05
C LYS A 65 -14.72 27.67 43.09
N TYR A 66 -15.78 26.91 43.37
CA TYR A 66 -16.82 27.25 44.35
C TYR A 66 -17.22 25.98 45.11
N PRO A 67 -16.82 25.81 46.38
CA PRO A 67 -17.16 24.61 47.15
C PRO A 67 -18.67 24.43 47.33
N GLN A 68 -19.45 25.52 47.29
CA GLN A 68 -20.90 25.53 47.44
C GLN A 68 -21.66 25.15 46.15
N ALA A 69 -21.04 25.26 44.98
CA ALA A 69 -21.68 24.98 43.69
C ALA A 69 -20.63 24.45 42.69
N GLN A 70 -20.21 23.21 42.92
CA GLN A 70 -19.29 22.51 42.02
C GLN A 70 -19.98 22.26 40.68
N LYS A 71 -19.57 22.99 39.65
CA LYS A 71 -20.04 22.80 38.27
C LYS A 71 -19.06 21.91 37.51
N LEU A 72 -19.61 21.03 36.68
CA LEU A 72 -18.82 20.21 35.75
C LEU A 72 -18.12 21.12 34.74
N LYS A 73 -16.81 20.96 34.64
CA LYS A 73 -15.94 21.70 33.74
C LYS A 73 -15.14 20.73 32.87
N VAL A 74 -14.89 21.17 31.65
CA VAL A 74 -14.09 20.46 30.67
C VAL A 74 -12.81 21.26 30.43
N GLY A 75 -11.68 20.63 30.68
CA GLY A 75 -10.37 21.13 30.33
C GLY A 75 -10.02 20.66 28.92
N VAL A 76 -9.86 21.61 28.00
CA VAL A 76 -9.55 21.35 26.59
C VAL A 76 -8.19 21.92 26.26
N SER A 77 -7.38 21.15 25.53
CA SER A 77 -6.17 21.60 24.86
C SER A 77 -6.53 21.95 23.43
N LEU A 78 -6.55 23.24 23.12
CA LEU A 78 -6.84 23.75 21.79
C LEU A 78 -5.66 23.43 20.84
N TYR A 79 -5.96 23.24 19.56
CA TYR A 79 -4.92 23.06 18.54
C TYR A 79 -4.25 24.39 18.19
N ASP A 80 -5.06 25.44 18.04
CA ASP A 80 -4.58 26.77 17.74
C ASP A 80 -4.37 27.58 19.02
N ASN A 81 -3.41 28.51 18.95
CA ASN A 81 -3.17 29.45 20.04
C ASN A 81 -4.33 30.44 20.12
N ALA A 82 -5.21 30.25 21.11
CA ALA A 82 -6.32 31.14 21.41
C ALA A 82 -5.90 32.27 22.37
N TYR A 83 -4.60 32.43 22.61
CA TYR A 83 -4.00 33.38 23.54
C TYR A 83 -4.64 33.33 24.93
N THR A 84 -4.97 32.10 25.37
CA THR A 84 -5.52 31.87 26.70
C THR A 84 -4.42 31.96 27.75
N THR A 85 -4.77 32.41 28.94
CA THR A 85 -3.85 32.49 30.09
C THR A 85 -3.69 31.16 30.83
N HIS A 86 -4.34 30.10 30.34
CA HIS A 86 -4.43 28.84 31.06
C HIS A 86 -3.50 27.79 30.44
N ASN A 87 -2.56 27.29 31.25
CA ASN A 87 -1.61 26.23 30.84
C ASN A 87 -2.01 24.89 31.47
N GLY A 88 -3.32 24.67 31.62
CA GLY A 88 -3.89 23.56 32.40
C GLY A 88 -3.96 23.79 33.92
N ILE A 89 -3.50 24.96 34.39
CA ILE A 89 -3.73 25.45 35.76
C ILE A 89 -4.98 26.34 35.74
N TYR A 90 -5.95 26.00 36.60
CA TYR A 90 -7.16 26.78 36.79
C TYR A 90 -7.32 27.10 38.27
N LYS A 91 -7.23 28.38 38.62
CA LYS A 91 -7.33 28.88 40.00
C LYS A 91 -6.36 28.21 41.00
N GLY A 92 -5.09 28.09 40.62
CA GLY A 92 -4.03 27.59 41.52
C GLY A 92 -3.92 26.06 41.60
N LYS A 93 -4.89 25.30 41.08
CA LYS A 93 -4.80 23.85 40.94
C LYS A 93 -4.55 23.44 39.50
N ARG A 94 -3.66 22.48 39.29
CA ARG A 94 -3.37 21.89 37.98
C ARG A 94 -4.36 20.76 37.71
N TYR A 95 -5.09 20.86 36.61
CA TYR A 95 -6.06 19.83 36.18
C TYR A 95 -5.50 18.99 35.02
N PHE A 96 -4.73 19.62 34.13
CA PHE A 96 -4.12 18.98 32.97
C PHE A 96 -2.84 19.71 32.54
N PHE A 97 -2.17 19.22 31.50
CA PHE A 97 -0.91 19.78 31.00
C PHE A 97 -1.07 20.24 29.55
N CYS A 98 -0.82 21.52 29.28
CA CYS A 98 -1.01 22.10 27.96
C CYS A 98 0.03 23.22 27.70
N PRO A 99 0.46 23.43 26.44
CA PRO A 99 1.27 24.60 26.09
C PRO A 99 0.59 25.92 26.46
N GLU A 100 1.39 26.97 26.62
CA GLU A 100 0.87 28.30 26.90
C GLU A 100 0.03 28.84 25.74
N GLY A 101 -1.09 29.48 26.05
CA GLY A 101 -2.02 29.98 25.03
C GLY A 101 -3.03 28.94 24.49
N HIS A 102 -2.91 27.67 24.89
CA HIS A 102 -3.71 26.58 24.30
C HIS A 102 -4.70 25.94 25.29
N GLY A 103 -4.56 26.17 26.60
CA GLY A 103 -5.48 25.59 27.57
C GLY A 103 -6.77 26.40 27.70
N ALA A 104 -7.91 25.72 27.73
CA ALA A 104 -9.21 26.34 28.00
C ALA A 104 -9.97 25.53 29.05
N MET A 105 -10.64 26.22 29.98
CA MET A 105 -11.51 25.62 30.99
C MET A 105 -12.96 26.08 30.75
N VAL A 106 -13.75 25.24 30.11
CA VAL A 106 -15.10 25.57 29.61
C VAL A 106 -16.20 24.80 30.33
N ASN A 107 -17.45 25.27 30.23
CA ASN A 107 -18.59 24.49 30.71
C ASN A 107 -18.84 23.32 29.78
N TYR A 108 -19.47 22.27 30.31
CA TYR A 108 -19.88 21.13 29.49
C TYR A 108 -20.84 21.52 28.35
N THR A 109 -21.66 22.56 28.54
CA THR A 109 -22.61 23.09 27.55
C THR A 109 -21.95 23.73 26.33
N ASP A 110 -20.71 24.17 26.47
CA ASP A 110 -20.02 24.99 25.46
C ASP A 110 -19.09 24.12 24.58
N VAL A 111 -19.15 22.80 24.77
CA VAL A 111 -18.28 21.81 24.15
C VAL A 111 -19.13 20.88 23.29
N GLN A 112 -18.76 20.76 22.02
CA GLN A 112 -19.38 19.81 21.09
C GLN A 112 -18.38 18.73 20.71
N VAL A 113 -18.73 17.45 20.94
CA VAL A 113 -17.90 16.32 20.53
C VAL A 113 -17.90 16.20 19.01
N LEU A 114 -16.71 16.13 18.42
CA LEU A 114 -16.52 15.81 17.01
C LEU A 114 -16.60 14.30 16.84
N LYS A 115 -17.64 13.85 16.14
CA LYS A 115 -17.74 12.43 15.76
C LYS A 115 -16.53 12.06 14.91
N PRO A 116 -15.90 10.90 15.18
CA PRO A 116 -14.85 10.42 14.31
C PRO A 116 -15.41 10.25 12.90
N TYR A 117 -14.61 10.60 11.89
CA TYR A 117 -15.00 10.35 10.51
C TYR A 117 -15.28 8.85 10.35
N GLN A 118 -16.47 8.53 9.85
CA GLN A 118 -16.84 7.16 9.53
C GLN A 118 -15.83 6.67 8.50
N ARG A 119 -15.05 5.65 8.85
CA ARG A 119 -14.10 5.07 7.88
C ARG A 119 -14.89 4.68 6.65
N THR A 120 -14.45 5.14 5.49
CA THR A 120 -15.06 4.73 4.22
C THR A 120 -15.06 3.20 4.19
N PRO A 121 -16.22 2.56 3.93
CA PRO A 121 -16.25 1.12 3.81
C PRO A 121 -15.25 0.70 2.72
N PRO A 122 -14.63 -0.49 2.84
CA PRO A 122 -13.71 -0.96 1.81
C PRO A 122 -14.45 -1.01 0.47
N LEU A 123 -13.85 -0.44 -0.57
CA LEU A 123 -14.36 -0.53 -1.94
C LEU A 123 -14.23 -1.98 -2.41
N THR A 124 -15.27 -2.78 -2.24
CA THR A 124 -15.34 -4.17 -2.72
C THR A 124 -15.90 -4.24 -4.14
N GLY A 125 -15.41 -5.18 -4.95
CA GLY A 125 -15.96 -5.44 -6.29
C GLY A 125 -15.42 -4.54 -7.41
N ASN A 126 -14.36 -3.76 -7.16
CA ASN A 126 -13.69 -3.01 -8.22
C ASN A 126 -12.76 -3.93 -9.03
N THR A 127 -13.10 -4.17 -10.29
CA THR A 127 -12.30 -5.00 -11.20
C THR A 127 -10.98 -4.35 -11.60
N MET A 128 -10.92 -3.01 -11.60
CA MET A 128 -9.71 -2.25 -11.95
C MET A 128 -8.69 -2.19 -10.82
N PHE A 129 -9.17 -2.27 -9.57
CA PHE A 129 -8.35 -2.23 -8.37
C PHE A 129 -8.79 -3.33 -7.40
N PRO A 130 -8.51 -4.60 -7.71
CA PRO A 130 -8.88 -5.72 -6.86
C PRO A 130 -8.18 -5.62 -5.51
N SER A 131 -8.79 -6.20 -4.48
CA SER A 131 -8.19 -6.24 -3.16
C SER A 131 -6.85 -6.99 -3.22
N TYR A 132 -5.90 -6.60 -2.35
CA TYR A 132 -4.60 -7.26 -2.27
C TYR A 132 -4.73 -8.78 -2.07
N GLU A 133 -5.71 -9.22 -1.27
CA GLU A 133 -6.00 -10.64 -1.04
C GLU A 133 -6.48 -11.35 -2.31
N GLU A 134 -7.28 -10.68 -3.14
CA GLU A 134 -7.74 -11.22 -4.43
C GLU A 134 -6.57 -11.33 -5.41
N MET A 135 -5.74 -10.28 -5.50
CA MET A 135 -4.55 -10.29 -6.36
C MET A 135 -3.57 -11.40 -5.95
N LYS A 136 -3.37 -11.62 -4.65
CA LYS A 136 -2.52 -12.69 -4.10
C LYS A 136 -3.03 -14.07 -4.49
N LYS A 137 -4.34 -14.32 -4.37
CA LYS A 137 -4.97 -15.58 -4.81
C LYS A 137 -4.80 -15.79 -6.31
N THR A 138 -5.04 -14.76 -7.11
CA THR A 138 -4.89 -14.83 -8.58
C THR A 138 -3.46 -15.13 -9.00
N ARG A 139 -2.46 -14.51 -8.35
CA ARG A 139 -1.03 -14.80 -8.60
C ARG A 139 -0.67 -16.25 -8.27
N LEU A 140 -1.16 -16.77 -7.15
CA LEU A 140 -0.90 -18.14 -6.72
C LEU A 140 -1.57 -19.16 -7.66
N LEU A 141 -2.81 -18.90 -8.09
CA LEU A 141 -3.50 -19.70 -9.10
C LEU A 141 -2.75 -19.72 -10.43
N ARG A 142 -2.29 -18.55 -10.89
CA ARG A 142 -1.49 -18.44 -12.11
C ARG A 142 -0.18 -19.23 -12.02
N GLN A 143 0.54 -19.16 -10.91
CA GLN A 143 1.77 -19.93 -10.71
C GLN A 143 1.51 -21.44 -10.75
N LYS A 144 0.44 -21.92 -10.09
CA LYS A 144 0.04 -23.33 -10.16
C LYS A 144 -0.27 -23.78 -11.58
N LYS A 145 -1.00 -22.94 -12.33
CA LYS A 145 -1.34 -23.23 -13.73
C LYS A 145 -0.10 -23.33 -14.61
N ILE A 146 0.85 -22.40 -14.47
CA ILE A 146 2.13 -22.43 -15.19
C ILE A 146 2.91 -23.71 -14.87
N GLN A 147 3.04 -24.08 -13.59
CA GLN A 147 3.75 -25.29 -13.19
C GLN A 147 3.12 -26.58 -13.72
N GLU A 148 1.79 -26.63 -13.80
CA GLU A 148 1.08 -27.79 -14.37
C GLU A 148 1.31 -27.90 -15.88
N GLU A 149 1.23 -26.77 -16.60
CA GLU A 149 1.50 -26.72 -18.04
C GLU A 149 2.95 -27.10 -18.37
N GLU A 150 3.92 -26.62 -17.60
CA GLU A 150 5.33 -27.00 -17.74
C GLU A 150 5.56 -28.50 -17.54
N LYS A 151 4.90 -29.12 -16.55
CA LYS A 151 4.98 -30.57 -16.32
C LYS A 151 4.40 -31.36 -17.49
N LYS A 152 3.22 -30.96 -17.99
CA LYS A 152 2.58 -31.59 -19.17
C LYS A 152 3.50 -31.51 -20.40
N LEU A 153 4.11 -30.35 -20.64
CA LEU A 153 5.03 -30.16 -21.76
C LEU A 153 6.31 -31.00 -21.61
N GLN A 154 6.83 -31.16 -20.39
CA GLN A 154 7.96 -32.05 -20.12
C GLN A 154 7.63 -33.53 -20.37
N GLU A 155 6.44 -33.99 -19.96
CA GLU A 155 5.98 -35.36 -20.20
C GLU A 155 5.80 -35.63 -21.69
N GLU A 156 5.18 -34.70 -22.42
CA GLU A 156 5.04 -34.79 -23.88
C GLU A 156 6.41 -34.88 -24.57
N HIS A 157 7.36 -34.04 -24.18
CA HIS A 157 8.70 -34.06 -24.75
C HIS A 157 9.46 -35.37 -24.43
N LYS A 158 9.28 -35.93 -23.23
CA LYS A 158 9.84 -37.25 -22.86
C LYS A 158 9.23 -38.36 -23.71
N LEU A 159 7.92 -38.32 -23.95
CA LEU A 159 7.22 -39.30 -24.78
C LEU A 159 7.72 -39.24 -26.23
N LYS A 160 7.77 -38.04 -26.83
CA LYS A 160 8.31 -37.83 -28.19
C LYS A 160 9.74 -38.34 -28.34
N ARG A 161 10.60 -38.07 -27.34
CA ARG A 161 11.98 -38.58 -27.32
C ARG A 161 12.01 -40.12 -27.26
N ARG A 162 11.15 -40.74 -26.45
CA ARG A 162 11.04 -42.20 -26.35
C ARG A 162 10.57 -42.83 -27.66
N GLU A 163 9.57 -42.23 -28.32
CA GLU A 163 9.09 -42.67 -29.63
C GLU A 163 10.16 -42.56 -30.71
N GLN A 164 10.94 -41.46 -30.71
CA GLN A 164 12.07 -41.31 -31.62
C GLN A 164 13.12 -42.40 -31.43
N MET A 165 13.50 -42.70 -30.18
CA MET A 165 14.42 -43.80 -29.87
C MET A 165 13.88 -45.16 -30.35
N HIS A 166 12.59 -45.41 -30.16
CA HIS A 166 11.94 -46.65 -30.63
C HIS A 166 11.97 -46.78 -32.16
N ARG A 167 11.77 -45.67 -32.88
CA ARG A 167 11.89 -45.67 -34.35
C ARG A 167 13.30 -46.03 -34.82
N HIS A 168 14.33 -45.55 -34.13
CA HIS A 168 15.73 -45.85 -34.48
C HIS A 168 16.21 -47.22 -34.02
N SER A 169 15.50 -47.91 -33.11
CA SER A 169 15.87 -49.25 -32.62
C SER A 169 15.24 -50.40 -33.40
N LEU A 170 14.33 -50.13 -34.35
CA LEU A 170 13.77 -51.17 -35.20
C LEU A 170 14.82 -51.61 -36.25
N PRO A 171 15.11 -52.90 -36.41
CA PRO A 171 16.04 -53.36 -37.42
C PRO A 171 15.49 -53.02 -38.80
N THR A 172 16.22 -52.22 -39.56
CA THR A 172 15.94 -52.01 -40.99
C THR A 172 16.06 -53.36 -41.69
N SER A 173 14.93 -53.98 -42.04
CA SER A 173 14.95 -55.08 -42.99
C SER A 173 15.42 -54.52 -44.33
N LEU A 174 16.63 -54.91 -44.72
CA LEU A 174 17.22 -54.63 -46.03
C LEU A 174 16.31 -55.23 -47.11
N SER A 175 15.51 -54.39 -47.75
CA SER A 175 14.99 -54.65 -49.09
C SER A 175 15.95 -53.99 -50.09
N PRO A 176 16.61 -54.74 -50.98
CA PRO A 176 17.39 -54.15 -52.06
C PRO A 176 16.49 -53.94 -53.26
N GLN A 177 16.36 -52.71 -53.75
CA GLN A 177 16.17 -52.41 -55.18
C GLN A 177 16.63 -50.97 -55.49
N PRO A 178 17.01 -50.68 -56.75
CA PRO A 178 18.07 -49.76 -57.11
C PRO A 178 17.59 -48.58 -57.96
N ASN A 179 18.54 -47.66 -58.19
CA ASN A 179 18.59 -46.63 -59.23
C ASN A 179 17.89 -45.28 -58.97
N ASP A 180 18.75 -44.28 -58.78
CA ASP A 180 18.84 -43.01 -59.52
C ASP A 180 17.55 -42.31 -59.96
N THR A 181 17.35 -41.09 -59.47
CA THR A 181 17.21 -39.92 -60.35
C THR A 181 17.56 -38.65 -59.58
N VAL A 182 18.67 -38.03 -59.99
CA VAL A 182 19.05 -36.65 -59.69
C VAL A 182 17.94 -35.72 -60.20
N SER A 183 17.41 -34.86 -59.34
CA SER A 183 16.66 -33.68 -59.77
C SER A 183 17.07 -32.51 -58.90
N GLN A 184 17.80 -31.61 -59.54
CA GLN A 184 18.10 -30.27 -59.07
C GLN A 184 16.78 -29.50 -58.94
N THR A 185 16.49 -29.00 -57.75
CA THR A 185 15.59 -27.85 -57.59
C THR A 185 16.25 -26.82 -56.69
N SER A 186 16.55 -25.70 -57.33
CA SER A 186 16.98 -24.43 -56.77
C SER A 186 16.03 -23.95 -55.67
N SER A 187 16.55 -23.76 -54.47
CA SER A 187 16.03 -22.77 -53.53
C SER A 187 17.19 -21.92 -53.05
N GLN A 188 17.18 -20.66 -53.52
CA GLN A 188 18.06 -19.61 -53.04
C GLN A 188 17.75 -19.36 -51.56
N GLY A 189 18.63 -19.86 -50.70
CA GLY A 189 18.79 -19.36 -49.34
C GLY A 189 20.23 -18.88 -49.24
N ASN A 190 20.43 -17.55 -49.24
CA ASN A 190 21.72 -16.93 -49.00
C ASN A 190 22.24 -17.36 -47.64
N LYS A 191 23.09 -18.39 -47.64
CA LYS A 191 23.82 -18.87 -46.48
C LYS A 191 25.16 -18.12 -46.46
N VAL A 192 25.18 -17.00 -45.75
CA VAL A 192 26.42 -16.31 -45.39
C VAL A 192 27.20 -17.27 -44.47
N GLN A 193 28.17 -17.98 -45.06
CA GLN A 193 29.18 -18.75 -44.35
C GLN A 193 30.46 -17.92 -44.26
N GLY A 194 30.95 -17.73 -43.02
CA GLY A 194 32.30 -17.23 -42.72
C GLY A 194 32.25 -15.97 -41.86
N SER A 195 32.25 -16.06 -40.52
CA SER A 195 33.51 -16.06 -39.75
C SER A 195 33.39 -16.70 -38.35
N SER A 196 32.61 -17.77 -38.18
CA SER A 196 32.12 -18.17 -36.84
C SER A 196 33.14 -18.79 -35.85
N GLN A 197 34.42 -18.95 -36.18
CA GLN A 197 35.39 -19.57 -35.26
C GLN A 197 36.24 -18.56 -34.46
N THR A 198 36.55 -17.38 -35.02
CA THR A 198 37.34 -16.35 -34.34
C THR A 198 36.50 -15.48 -33.39
N ASP A 199 35.21 -15.32 -33.70
CA ASP A 199 34.31 -14.43 -32.96
C ASP A 199 33.81 -15.07 -31.65
N SER A 200 33.73 -16.40 -31.60
CA SER A 200 33.28 -17.14 -30.41
C SER A 200 34.31 -17.06 -29.26
N ALA A 201 35.60 -17.17 -29.58
CA ALA A 201 36.66 -17.09 -28.57
C ALA A 201 36.81 -15.68 -27.96
N ASN A 202 36.61 -14.64 -28.76
CA ASN A 202 36.66 -13.25 -28.28
C ASN A 202 35.42 -12.90 -27.45
N SER A 203 34.24 -13.34 -27.90
CA SER A 203 32.98 -13.21 -27.16
C SER A 203 33.04 -13.86 -25.79
N GLN A 204 33.61 -15.07 -25.68
CA GLN A 204 33.77 -15.76 -24.41
C GLN A 204 34.74 -15.05 -23.45
N LYS A 205 35.81 -14.42 -23.96
CA LYS A 205 36.74 -13.62 -23.14
C LYS A 205 36.06 -12.37 -22.60
N GLN A 206 35.26 -11.68 -23.41
CA GLN A 206 34.47 -10.52 -22.98
C GLN A 206 33.43 -10.91 -21.92
N MET A 207 32.72 -12.03 -22.12
CA MET A 207 31.74 -12.57 -21.16
C MET A 207 32.40 -12.87 -19.80
N LYS A 208 33.57 -13.51 -19.80
CA LYS A 208 34.35 -13.79 -18.58
C LYS A 208 34.82 -12.52 -17.88
N HIS A 209 35.22 -11.50 -18.63
CA HIS A 209 35.61 -10.20 -18.07
C HIS A 209 34.42 -9.49 -17.40
N LEU A 210 33.25 -9.47 -18.06
CA LEU A 210 32.02 -8.91 -17.50
C LEU A 210 31.58 -9.64 -16.23
N LYS A 211 31.63 -10.98 -16.22
CA LYS A 211 31.37 -11.78 -15.00
C LYS A 211 32.30 -11.39 -13.85
N LYS A 212 33.60 -11.18 -14.12
CA LYS A 212 34.57 -10.75 -13.11
C LYS A 212 34.27 -9.35 -12.55
N LEU A 213 33.73 -8.43 -13.37
CA LEU A 213 33.39 -7.07 -12.94
C LEU A 213 32.13 -7.03 -12.05
N PHE A 214 31.13 -7.87 -12.33
CA PHE A 214 29.87 -7.86 -11.59
C PHE A 214 29.87 -8.79 -10.36
N GLY A 215 30.79 -9.75 -10.27
CA GLY A 215 30.87 -10.72 -9.18
C GLY A 215 30.23 -12.07 -9.52
N GLU A 216 30.23 -12.99 -8.54
CA GLU A 216 29.79 -14.39 -8.73
C GLU A 216 28.30 -14.63 -8.40
N ASP A 217 27.56 -13.60 -7.97
CA ASP A 217 26.14 -13.72 -7.62
C ASP A 217 25.25 -13.99 -8.85
N ASP A 218 24.15 -14.73 -8.68
CA ASP A 218 23.16 -14.98 -9.75
C ASP A 218 22.63 -13.69 -10.41
N LYS A 219 22.54 -12.60 -9.63
CA LYS A 219 22.14 -11.28 -10.12
C LYS A 219 23.23 -10.65 -11.00
N ALA A 220 24.49 -10.84 -10.64
CA ALA A 220 25.64 -10.38 -11.41
C ALA A 220 25.76 -11.11 -12.74
N GLU A 221 25.50 -12.42 -12.76
CA GLU A 221 25.50 -13.21 -13.99
C GLU A 221 24.43 -12.72 -14.98
N ARG A 222 23.21 -12.44 -14.49
CA ARG A 222 22.13 -11.89 -15.33
C ARG A 222 22.50 -10.53 -15.90
N MET A 223 23.11 -9.64 -15.10
CA MET A 223 23.55 -8.33 -15.57
C MET A 223 24.64 -8.43 -16.64
N ALA A 224 25.62 -9.32 -16.44
CA ALA A 224 26.68 -9.57 -17.42
C ALA A 224 26.12 -10.10 -18.76
N LEU A 225 25.17 -11.04 -18.70
CA LEU A 225 24.49 -11.56 -19.90
C LEU A 225 23.68 -10.50 -20.63
N THR A 226 23.00 -9.62 -19.88
CA THR A 226 22.17 -8.56 -20.46
C THR A 226 23.03 -7.52 -21.17
N LEU A 227 24.12 -7.08 -20.53
CA LEU A 227 25.09 -6.16 -21.15
C LEU A 227 25.77 -6.74 -22.38
N PHE A 228 26.14 -8.02 -22.32
CA PHE A 228 26.74 -8.71 -23.46
C PHE A 228 25.79 -8.71 -24.68
N LYS A 229 24.50 -9.01 -24.48
CA LYS A 229 23.49 -8.98 -25.55
C LYS A 229 23.28 -7.58 -26.12
N LEU A 230 23.26 -6.56 -25.28
CA LEU A 230 23.10 -5.17 -25.72
C LEU A 230 24.31 -4.71 -26.55
N TYR A 231 25.52 -5.08 -26.14
CA TYR A 231 26.73 -4.77 -26.88
C TYR A 231 26.76 -5.45 -28.25
N GLN A 232 26.38 -6.73 -28.31
CA GLN A 232 26.26 -7.46 -29.56
C GLN A 232 25.25 -6.81 -30.52
N ALA A 233 24.04 -6.50 -30.04
CA ALA A 233 23.02 -5.84 -30.85
C ALA A 233 23.44 -4.45 -31.35
N TYR A 234 24.23 -3.72 -30.55
CA TYR A 234 24.79 -2.42 -30.94
C TYR A 234 25.81 -2.54 -32.07
N GLU A 235 26.74 -3.50 -31.99
CA GLU A 235 27.73 -3.74 -33.05
C GLU A 235 27.06 -4.24 -34.34
N GLU A 236 26.07 -5.14 -34.22
CA GLU A 236 25.26 -5.60 -35.36
C GLU A 236 24.54 -4.41 -36.03
N GLY A 237 23.90 -3.54 -35.25
CA GLY A 237 23.25 -2.33 -35.76
C GLY A 237 24.23 -1.36 -36.43
N LYS A 238 25.43 -1.21 -35.88
CA LYS A 238 26.48 -0.37 -36.47
C LYS A 238 26.95 -0.92 -37.82
N GLN A 239 27.09 -2.24 -37.94
CA GLN A 239 27.45 -2.89 -39.21
C GLN A 239 26.36 -2.71 -40.27
N LEU A 240 25.08 -2.83 -39.89
CA LEU A 240 23.96 -2.59 -40.81
C LEU A 240 23.94 -1.14 -41.33
N VAL A 241 24.10 -0.15 -40.44
CA VAL A 241 24.17 1.27 -40.85
C VAL A 241 25.36 1.55 -41.78
N HIS A 242 26.50 0.88 -41.56
CA HIS A 242 27.64 0.98 -42.46
C HIS A 242 27.40 0.28 -43.81
N ALA A 243 26.68 -0.83 -43.83
CA ALA A 243 26.30 -1.52 -45.06
C ALA A 243 25.32 -0.67 -45.90
N GLU A 244 24.29 -0.09 -45.28
CA GLU A 244 23.31 0.79 -45.93
C GLU A 244 23.97 2.03 -46.56
N LYS A 245 24.99 2.60 -45.91
CA LYS A 245 25.75 3.76 -46.45
C LYS A 245 26.65 3.42 -47.63
N ASN A 246 26.99 2.15 -47.85
CA ASN A 246 27.83 1.71 -48.96
C ASN A 246 27.00 1.22 -50.15
N GLU A 247 25.68 1.07 -50.01
CA GLU A 247 24.74 0.67 -51.06
C GLU A 247 24.01 1.87 -51.73
N HIS A 248 24.37 3.11 -51.35
CA HIS A 248 23.90 4.37 -51.95
C HIS A 248 25.08 5.20 -52.45
#